data_AF-A0A835LZD2-F1
#
_entry.id   AF-A0A835LZD2-F1
#
_cell.length_a   1.000
_cell.length_b   1.000
_cell.length_c   1.000
_cell.angle_alpha   90.00
_cell.angle_beta   90.00
_cell.angle_gamma   90.00
#
_symmetry.space_group_name_H-M   'P 1'
#
loop_
_entity.id
_entity.type
_entity.pdbx_description
1 polymer ?
#
loop_
_entity_poly.entity_id
_entity_poly.type
_entity_poly.pdbx_seq_one_letter_code
_entity_poly.pdbx_strand_id
1 'polypeptide(L)'
;MICCCNKMDATTPKYSKARYEEIIKEVSSYLKKVGYNPDKIPFVPISGFEGDNMIERSTNLDWYKGPTLLEALDLISEPKRPIDKPLHLPLQDVYKIGGIGTVPVGRGQDRV
;
A
#
# COMPACT_ATOMS: atom_id res chain seq x y z
N MET A 1 -0.17 -1.82 5.46
CA MET A 1 0.92 -1.60 4.49
C MET A 1 0.99 -2.83 3.61
N ILE A 2 1.13 -2.64 2.29
CA ILE A 2 1.28 -3.71 1.30
C ILE A 2 2.62 -3.50 0.60
N CYS A 3 3.37 -4.57 0.37
CA CYS A 3 4.66 -4.51 -0.31
C CYS A 3 4.56 -5.11 -1.72
N CYS A 4 4.62 -4.26 -2.73
CA CYS A 4 4.65 -4.70 -4.12
C CYS A 4 6.08 -4.97 -4.59
N CYS A 5 6.40 -6.23 -4.88
CA CYS A 5 7.65 -6.61 -5.53
C CYS A 5 7.48 -6.40 -7.04
N ASN A 6 7.73 -5.18 -7.50
CA ASN A 6 7.48 -4.77 -8.88
C ASN A 6 8.61 -5.18 -9.84
N LYS A 7 8.34 -5.13 -11.14
CA LYS A 7 9.25 -5.45 -12.26
C LYS A 7 9.67 -6.92 -12.30
N MET A 8 8.78 -7.83 -11.96
CA MET A 8 9.07 -9.28 -12.00
C MET A 8 9.36 -9.78 -13.43
N ASP A 9 8.87 -9.09 -14.45
CA ASP A 9 9.17 -9.30 -15.87
C ASP A 9 10.64 -9.05 -16.24
N ALA A 10 11.35 -8.24 -15.44
CA ALA A 10 12.73 -7.82 -15.67
C ALA A 10 13.76 -8.59 -14.82
N THR A 11 13.33 -9.59 -14.04
CA THR A 11 14.26 -10.46 -13.31
C THR A 11 14.99 -11.39 -14.28
N THR A 12 16.15 -11.91 -13.86
CA THR A 12 16.90 -12.93 -14.60
C THR A 12 16.99 -14.19 -13.74
N PRO A 13 16.33 -15.30 -14.09
CA PRO A 13 15.36 -15.47 -15.18
C PRO A 13 14.07 -14.66 -14.96
N LYS A 14 13.28 -14.43 -16.02
CA LYS A 14 12.01 -13.69 -15.92
C LYS A 14 11.08 -14.36 -14.92
N TYR A 15 10.38 -13.57 -14.10
CA TYR A 15 9.45 -14.03 -13.06
C TYR A 15 10.09 -15.00 -12.05
N SER A 16 11.36 -14.76 -11.69
CA SER A 16 12.14 -15.64 -10.81
C SER A 16 11.58 -15.67 -9.38
N LYS A 17 11.11 -16.85 -8.97
CA LYS A 17 10.71 -17.12 -7.58
C LYS A 17 11.85 -16.91 -6.59
N ALA A 18 13.07 -17.34 -6.93
CA ALA A 18 14.23 -17.21 -6.06
C ALA A 18 14.54 -15.73 -5.76
N ARG A 19 14.45 -14.87 -6.79
CA ARG A 19 14.65 -13.43 -6.62
C ARG A 19 13.57 -12.80 -5.73
N TYR A 20 12.32 -13.23 -5.89
CA TYR A 20 11.23 -12.79 -5.05
C TYR A 20 11.44 -13.20 -3.57
N GLU A 21 11.82 -14.44 -3.30
CA GLU A 21 12.08 -14.93 -1.93
C GLU A 21 13.25 -14.21 -1.26
N GLU A 22 14.30 -13.88 -2.02
CA GLU A 22 15.42 -13.06 -1.56
C GLU A 22 14.94 -11.66 -1.13
N ILE A 23 14.15 -10.99 -1.97
CA ILE A 23 13.59 -9.66 -1.68
C ILE A 23 12.72 -9.70 -0.43
N ILE A 24 11.83 -10.69 -0.28
CA ILE A 24 11.00 -10.81 0.92
C ILE A 24 11.87 -10.94 2.16
N LYS A 25 12.92 -11.77 2.13
CA LYS A 25 13.77 -12.01 3.28
C LYS A 25 14.49 -10.72 3.73
N GLU A 26 15.07 -9.99 2.79
CA GLU A 26 15.77 -8.74 3.09
C GLU A 26 14.82 -7.65 3.59
N VAL A 27 13.70 -7.44 2.87
CA VAL A 27 12.73 -6.41 3.23
C VAL A 27 12.03 -6.75 4.54
N SER A 28 11.69 -8.01 4.80
CA SER A 28 11.09 -8.42 6.08
C SER A 28 12.03 -8.18 7.26
N SER A 29 13.33 -8.45 7.09
CA SER A 29 14.36 -8.14 8.10
C SER A 29 14.44 -6.63 8.37
N TYR A 30 14.41 -5.82 7.32
CA TYR A 30 14.43 -4.36 7.46
C TYR A 30 13.16 -3.82 8.13
N LEU A 31 11.97 -4.28 7.69
CA LEU A 31 10.69 -3.87 8.25
C LEU A 31 10.57 -4.20 9.74
N LYS A 32 11.10 -5.36 10.16
CA LYS A 32 11.16 -5.76 11.57
C LYS A 32 12.03 -4.80 12.39
N LYS A 33 13.13 -4.28 11.84
CA LYS A 33 13.99 -3.28 12.52
C LYS A 33 13.31 -1.92 12.66
N VAL A 34 12.50 -1.52 11.67
CA VAL A 34 11.71 -0.28 11.72
C VAL A 34 10.54 -0.37 12.71
N GLY A 35 10.14 -1.58 13.10
CA GLY A 35 9.07 -1.84 14.07
C GLY A 35 7.76 -2.32 13.46
N TYR A 36 7.74 -2.62 12.16
CA TYR A 36 6.59 -3.26 11.51
C TYR A 36 6.59 -4.77 11.75
N ASN A 37 5.40 -5.37 11.78
CA ASN A 37 5.25 -6.83 11.80
C ASN A 37 5.20 -7.37 10.36
N PRO A 38 6.26 -8.04 9.85
CA PRO A 38 6.29 -8.56 8.49
C PRO A 38 5.23 -9.64 8.22
N ASP A 39 4.79 -10.39 9.25
CA ASP A 39 3.78 -11.45 9.09
C ASP A 39 2.40 -10.90 8.73
N LYS A 40 2.16 -9.61 8.99
CA LYS A 40 0.91 -8.91 8.66
C LYS A 40 0.98 -8.13 7.34
N ILE A 41 2.13 -8.17 6.66
CA ILE A 41 2.37 -7.39 5.45
C ILE A 41 2.36 -8.34 4.25
N PRO A 42 1.34 -8.24 3.38
CA PRO A 42 1.33 -9.02 2.15
C PRO A 42 2.44 -8.52 1.21
N PHE A 43 3.25 -9.47 0.74
CA PHE A 43 4.19 -9.27 -0.36
C PHE A 43 3.54 -9.80 -1.64
N VAL A 44 3.35 -8.92 -2.62
CA VAL A 44 2.70 -9.26 -3.89
C VAL A 44 3.72 -9.06 -5.02
N PRO A 45 4.14 -10.13 -5.74
CA PRO A 45 4.95 -10.01 -6.93
C PRO A 45 4.07 -9.48 -8.07
N ILE A 46 4.43 -8.33 -8.62
CA ILE A 46 3.68 -7.67 -9.70
C ILE A 46 4.60 -7.28 -10.86
N SER A 47 4.01 -7.07 -12.03
CA SER A 47 4.57 -6.20 -13.05
C SER A 47 3.59 -5.08 -13.33
N GLY A 48 3.93 -3.85 -12.95
CA GLY A 48 3.12 -2.69 -13.29
C GLY A 48 3.12 -2.35 -14.78
N PHE A 49 4.11 -2.87 -15.55
CA PHE A 49 4.21 -2.63 -16.99
C PHE A 49 3.35 -3.62 -17.78
N GLU A 50 3.46 -4.91 -17.47
CA GLU A 50 2.70 -5.98 -18.13
C GLU A 50 1.31 -6.20 -17.51
N GLY A 51 1.06 -5.67 -16.30
CA GLY A 51 -0.21 -5.80 -15.59
C GLY A 51 -0.33 -7.03 -14.67
N ASP A 52 0.73 -7.85 -14.57
CA ASP A 52 0.73 -9.09 -13.81
C ASP A 52 0.41 -8.88 -12.31
N ASN A 53 -0.56 -9.65 -11.80
CA ASN A 53 -1.00 -9.64 -10.40
C ASN A 53 -1.48 -8.27 -9.87
N MET A 54 -1.82 -7.32 -10.76
CA MET A 54 -2.38 -6.03 -10.38
C MET A 54 -3.87 -6.17 -10.01
N ILE A 55 -4.67 -6.68 -10.94
CA ILE A 55 -6.12 -6.90 -10.77
C ILE A 55 -6.38 -8.40 -10.87
N GLU A 56 -5.94 -8.99 -11.98
CA GLU A 56 -6.08 -10.41 -12.28
C GLU A 56 -4.79 -11.17 -12.00
N ARG A 57 -4.93 -12.48 -11.77
CA ARG A 57 -3.83 -13.38 -11.48
C ARG A 57 -3.02 -13.65 -12.75
N SER A 58 -1.71 -13.44 -12.66
CA SER A 58 -0.77 -13.68 -13.75
C SER A 58 -0.59 -15.17 -14.05
N THR A 59 -0.49 -15.52 -15.33
CA THR A 59 -0.07 -16.86 -15.79
C THR A 59 1.45 -17.05 -15.74
N ASN A 60 2.22 -15.97 -15.67
CA ASN A 60 3.69 -16.00 -15.60
C ASN A 60 4.22 -16.24 -14.17
N LEU A 61 3.35 -16.12 -13.17
CA LEU A 61 3.65 -16.25 -11.74
C LEU A 61 2.83 -17.41 -11.12
N ASP A 62 2.81 -18.54 -11.81
CA ASP A 62 2.15 -19.79 -11.42
C ASP A 62 2.58 -20.32 -10.04
N TRP A 63 3.82 -20.05 -9.65
CA TRP A 63 4.35 -20.42 -8.33
C TRP A 63 3.82 -19.56 -7.17
N TYR A 64 3.31 -18.35 -7.44
CA TYR A 64 2.79 -17.46 -6.40
C TYR A 64 1.34 -17.83 -6.11
N LYS A 65 1.00 -18.18 -4.86
CA LYS A 65 -0.37 -18.58 -4.45
C LYS A 65 -1.11 -17.54 -3.60
N GLY A 66 -0.51 -16.38 -3.40
CA GLY A 66 -1.11 -15.29 -2.62
C GLY A 66 -2.13 -14.46 -3.41
N PRO A 67 -2.65 -13.39 -2.78
CA PRO A 67 -3.63 -12.49 -3.40
C PRO A 67 -2.99 -11.59 -4.47
N THR A 68 -3.79 -11.10 -5.42
CA THR A 68 -3.42 -9.98 -6.30
C THR A 68 -3.33 -8.67 -5.52
N LEU A 69 -2.83 -7.59 -6.14
CA LEU A 69 -2.77 -6.29 -5.50
C LEU A 69 -4.17 -5.77 -5.15
N LEU A 70 -5.16 -5.94 -6.03
CA LEU A 70 -6.54 -5.57 -5.74
C LEU A 70 -7.11 -6.37 -4.55
N GLU A 71 -6.96 -7.69 -4.55
CA GLU A 71 -7.40 -8.52 -3.44
C GLU A 71 -6.69 -8.15 -2.12
N ALA A 72 -5.41 -7.82 -2.17
CA ALA A 72 -4.66 -7.37 -1.00
C ALA A 72 -5.16 -6.02 -0.46
N LEU A 73 -5.63 -5.12 -1.33
CA LEU A 73 -6.25 -3.85 -0.93
C LEU A 73 -7.62 -4.09 -0.26
N ASP A 74 -8.43 -5.00 -0.78
CA ASP A 74 -9.73 -5.35 -0.21
C ASP A 74 -9.61 -6.02 1.18
N LEU A 75 -8.48 -6.67 1.45
CA LEU A 75 -8.16 -7.25 2.75
C LEU A 75 -7.74 -6.21 3.81
N ILE A 76 -7.53 -4.94 3.44
CA ILE A 76 -7.19 -3.90 4.40
C ILE A 76 -8.38 -3.63 5.31
N SER A 77 -8.17 -3.78 6.62
CA SER A 77 -9.15 -3.38 7.63
C SER A 77 -9.34 -1.86 7.63
N GLU A 78 -10.58 -1.40 7.56
CA GLU A 78 -10.89 0.02 7.73
C GLU A 78 -10.36 0.52 9.08
N PRO A 79 -9.61 1.64 9.12
CA PRO A 79 -9.15 2.19 10.38
C PRO A 79 -10.34 2.65 11.22
N LYS A 80 -10.32 2.35 12.52
CA LYS A 80 -11.36 2.83 13.43
C LYS A 80 -11.38 4.36 13.46
N ARG A 81 -12.53 4.94 13.16
CA ARG A 81 -12.70 6.40 13.21
C ARG A 81 -12.51 6.90 14.64
N PRO A 82 -11.63 7.90 14.87
CA PRO A 82 -11.39 8.46 16.20
C PRO A 82 -12.49 9.48 16.57
N ILE A 83 -13.72 9.00 16.80
CA ILE A 83 -14.90 9.85 17.12
C ILE A 83 -14.80 10.40 18.55
N ASP A 84 -14.12 9.67 19.43
CA ASP A 84 -13.95 9.99 20.86
C ASP A 84 -12.80 10.96 21.13
N LYS A 85 -11.98 11.28 20.12
CA LYS A 85 -10.87 12.22 20.26
C LYS A 85 -11.32 13.66 19.98
N PRO A 86 -10.63 14.67 20.54
CA PRO A 86 -10.86 16.07 20.20
C PRO A 86 -10.72 16.33 18.69
N LEU A 87 -11.45 17.32 18.18
CA LEU A 87 -11.33 17.74 16.78
C LEU A 87 -9.93 18.32 16.53
N HIS A 88 -9.19 17.71 15.61
CA HIS A 88 -7.91 18.22 15.12
C HIS A 88 -7.98 18.39 13.60
N LEU A 89 -7.94 19.65 13.14
CA LEU A 89 -7.99 20.04 11.74
C LEU A 89 -6.76 20.91 11.39
N PRO A 90 -5.63 20.32 10.96
CA PRO A 90 -4.50 21.11 10.46
C PRO A 90 -4.91 21.88 9.21
N LEU A 91 -4.64 23.19 9.20
CA LEU A 91 -4.89 24.03 8.04
C LEU A 91 -3.76 23.85 7.03
N GLN A 92 -4.12 23.44 5.81
CA GLN A 92 -3.22 23.33 4.69
C GLN A 92 -3.17 24.64 3.91
N ASP A 93 -4.33 25.20 3.59
CA ASP A 93 -4.46 26.43 2.81
C ASP A 93 -5.61 27.28 3.36
N VAL A 94 -5.54 28.59 3.09
CA VAL A 94 -6.59 29.53 3.46
C VAL A 94 -6.92 30.39 2.25
N TYR A 95 -8.16 30.29 1.78
CA TYR A 95 -8.65 31.06 0.64
C TYR A 95 -9.54 32.22 1.11
N LYS A 96 -9.60 33.28 0.30
CA LYS A 96 -10.66 34.29 0.40
C LYS A 96 -11.53 34.20 -0.84
N ILE A 97 -12.77 33.78 -0.67
CA ILE A 97 -13.73 33.60 -1.75
C ILE A 97 -14.76 34.73 -1.67
N GLY A 98 -14.89 35.50 -2.75
CA GLY A 98 -15.86 36.61 -2.82
C GLY A 98 -17.28 36.10 -2.58
N GLY A 99 -18.01 36.74 -1.65
CA GLY A 99 -19.36 36.34 -1.26
C GLY A 99 -19.46 35.25 -0.17
N ILE A 100 -18.38 34.52 0.12
CA ILE A 100 -18.33 33.49 1.20
C ILE A 100 -17.47 33.96 2.38
N GLY A 101 -16.33 34.61 2.09
CA GLY A 101 -15.37 35.05 3.10
C GLY A 101 -14.11 34.18 3.13
N THR A 102 -13.54 34.00 4.33
CA THR A 102 -12.29 33.24 4.52
C THR A 102 -12.61 31.76 4.67
N VAL A 103 -12.01 30.90 3.84
CA VAL A 103 -12.25 29.46 3.79
C VAL A 103 -10.94 28.72 4.10
N PRO A 104 -10.78 28.17 5.32
CA PRO A 104 -9.69 27.28 5.65
C PRO A 104 -9.92 25.88 5.07
N VAL A 105 -8.88 25.28 4.48
CA VAL A 105 -8.88 23.92 3.94
C VAL A 105 -7.87 23.08 4.69
N GLY A 106 -8.26 21.88 5.10
CA GLY A 106 -7.43 20.97 5.87
C GLY A 106 -7.97 19.54 5.82
N ARG A 107 -7.10 18.55 6.05
CA ARG A 107 -7.52 17.16 6.22
C ARG A 107 -7.89 16.92 7.68
N GLY A 108 -9.16 16.58 7.95
CA GLY A 108 -9.60 16.20 9.30
C GLY A 108 -8.82 14.98 9.79
N GLN A 109 -8.25 15.09 11.00
CA GLN A 109 -7.30 14.10 11.52
C GLN A 109 -7.87 13.29 12.69
N ASP A 110 -8.58 13.97 13.59
CA ASP A 110 -9.33 13.34 14.66
C ASP A 110 -10.74 13.97 14.72
N ARG A 111 -11.78 13.12 14.85
CA ARG A 111 -13.22 13.39 14.68
C ARG A 111 -13.72 13.65 13.24
N VAL A 112 -14.44 12.65 12.68
CA VAL A 112 -15.35 12.77 11.53
C VAL A 112 -16.72 12.29 11.95
#